data_AF-A0A7Y9H2H7-F1
#
_entry.id   AF-A0A7Y9H2H7-F1
#
_cell.length_a   1.000
_cell.length_b   1.000
_cell.length_c   1.000
_cell.angle_alpha   90.00
_cell.angle_beta   90.00
_cell.angle_gamma   90.00
#
_symmetry.space_group_name_H-M   'P 1'
#
loop_
_entity.id
_entity.type
_entity.pdbx_description
1 polymer ?
#
loop_
_entity_poly.entity_id
_entity_poly.type
_entity_poly.pdbx_seq_one_letter_code
_entity_poly.pdbx_strand_id
1 'polypeptide(L)'
;MNLLSTSGVRSRARVRDVAGLDRASGPPSTWTALGELGSGLDALRLAGALPRLAAAPRGDGHLVVDIPGWRAPELSGAPLRAYLRRLGYDARGWGFGTNTGDPRRDVERLSQRLLELVDASGAPASLVGWSLGGVIAREVARRHPDAVRRVVTYGTPVAGPAHTTVARLVGPGPDDVEAITRRLDAESPIRVPLTVMYSRRDGIVSWQACLDHASPRVEHVEVSSRHIGMGVDPDVWAVVADRLAGGA
;
A
#
# COMPACT_ATOMS: atom_id res chain seq x y z
N MET A 1 -17.97 6.27 8.35
CA MET A 1 -18.79 5.03 8.24
C MET A 1 -17.88 3.80 8.43
N ASN A 2 -18.36 2.68 8.99
CA ASN A 2 -17.57 1.44 9.02
C ASN A 2 -17.46 0.90 7.59
N LEU A 3 -16.21 0.73 7.14
CA LEU A 3 -15.84 0.59 5.73
C LEU A 3 -16.36 -0.69 5.03
N LEU A 4 -16.72 -1.71 5.81
CA LEU A 4 -17.05 -3.05 5.32
C LEU A 4 -18.49 -3.49 5.65
N SER A 5 -19.41 -2.55 5.93
CA SER A 5 -20.80 -2.93 6.23
C SER A 5 -21.52 -3.57 5.02
N THR A 6 -21.04 -3.30 3.80
CA THR A 6 -21.55 -3.85 2.54
C THR A 6 -21.03 -5.27 2.25
N SER A 7 -19.81 -5.60 2.71
CA SER A 7 -19.21 -6.95 2.57
C SER A 7 -19.40 -7.83 3.80
N GLY A 8 -20.07 -7.34 4.85
CA GLY A 8 -20.37 -8.10 6.08
C GLY A 8 -19.17 -8.35 7.00
N VAL A 9 -17.95 -7.96 6.60
CA VAL A 9 -16.72 -8.17 7.37
C VAL A 9 -16.58 -7.07 8.44
N ARG A 10 -16.57 -7.43 9.73
CA ARG A 10 -16.29 -6.43 10.78
C ARG A 10 -14.82 -5.97 10.70
N SER A 11 -14.58 -4.67 10.52
CA SER A 11 -13.23 -4.06 10.52
C SER A 11 -13.18 -2.78 11.35
N ARG A 12 -12.01 -2.51 11.96
CA ARG A 12 -11.73 -1.23 12.62
C ARG A 12 -11.28 -0.14 11.65
N ALA A 13 -11.06 -0.47 10.37
CA ALA A 13 -10.73 0.50 9.34
C ALA A 13 -11.87 1.49 9.10
N ARG A 14 -11.52 2.74 8.80
CA ARG A 14 -12.49 3.83 8.59
C ARG A 14 -12.13 4.61 7.32
N VAL A 15 -13.09 4.79 6.43
CA VAL A 15 -12.95 5.74 5.31
C VAL A 15 -12.93 7.13 5.92
N ARG A 16 -12.00 7.97 5.49
CA ARG A 16 -11.84 9.34 5.95
C ARG A 16 -11.86 10.28 4.75
N ASP A 17 -12.67 11.33 4.89
CA ASP A 17 -12.41 12.54 4.13
C ASP A 17 -11.19 13.23 4.78
N VAL A 18 -10.19 13.52 3.95
CA VAL A 18 -8.93 14.12 4.37
C VAL A 18 -8.77 15.55 3.84
N ALA A 19 -9.83 16.11 3.25
CA ALA A 19 -9.88 17.51 2.86
C ALA A 19 -9.62 18.40 4.09
N GLY A 20 -8.68 19.33 3.96
CA GLY A 20 -8.34 20.28 5.02
C GLY A 20 -7.49 19.73 6.17
N LEU A 21 -6.99 18.50 6.09
CA LEU A 21 -5.98 18.02 7.04
C LEU A 21 -4.61 18.62 6.75
N ASP A 22 -3.86 18.94 7.82
CA ASP A 22 -2.51 19.50 7.71
C ASP A 22 -1.55 18.54 6.99
N ARG A 23 -0.58 19.11 6.27
CA ARG A 23 0.51 18.34 5.66
C ARG A 23 1.56 17.93 6.70
N ALA A 24 2.31 16.88 6.40
CA ALA A 24 3.41 16.45 7.26
C ALA A 24 4.47 17.55 7.37
N SER A 25 4.83 17.93 8.60
CA SER A 25 5.94 18.86 8.89
C SER A 25 7.28 18.15 9.12
N GLY A 26 7.30 16.82 9.18
CA GLY A 26 8.49 16.02 9.46
C GLY A 26 8.16 14.55 9.75
N PRO A 27 9.16 13.74 10.17
CA PRO A 27 8.94 12.34 10.54
C PRO A 27 8.08 12.21 11.82
N PRO A 28 7.52 11.01 12.09
CA PRO A 28 6.84 10.72 13.35
C PRO A 28 7.70 11.05 14.57
N SER A 29 7.04 11.39 15.68
CA SER A 29 7.74 11.60 16.96
C SER A 29 8.50 10.36 17.41
N THR A 30 9.57 10.56 18.18
CA THR A 30 10.41 9.48 18.75
C THR A 30 9.61 8.47 19.57
N TRP A 31 8.59 8.93 20.31
CA TRP A 31 7.67 8.07 21.07
C TRP A 31 6.84 7.15 20.17
N THR A 32 6.33 7.66 19.04
CA THR A 32 5.60 6.84 18.06
C THR A 32 6.51 5.79 17.44
N ALA A 33 7.75 6.17 17.10
CA ALA A 33 8.75 5.27 16.52
C ALA A 33 9.12 4.10 17.45
N LEU A 34 9.34 4.38 18.74
CA LEU A 34 9.61 3.34 19.76
C LEU A 34 8.45 2.35 19.91
N GLY A 35 7.22 2.77 19.60
CA GLY A 35 6.05 1.92 19.63
C GLY A 35 6.09 0.73 18.66
N GLU A 36 6.88 0.80 17.57
CA GLU A 36 7.00 -0.27 16.57
C GLU A 36 7.49 -1.61 17.17
N LEU A 37 8.21 -1.57 18.30
CA LEU A 37 8.66 -2.75 19.06
C LEU A 37 7.51 -3.62 19.60
N GLY A 38 6.29 -3.06 19.71
CA GLY A 38 5.09 -3.76 20.20
C GLY A 38 4.29 -4.54 19.14
N SER A 39 4.78 -4.66 17.91
CA SER A 39 4.03 -5.22 16.77
C SER A 39 3.73 -6.73 16.86
N GLY A 40 4.35 -7.45 17.81
CA GLY A 40 4.14 -8.91 17.99
C GLY A 40 2.70 -9.32 18.31
N LEU A 41 1.89 -8.41 18.86
CA LEU A 41 0.47 -8.66 19.16
C LEU A 41 -0.42 -8.72 17.91
N ASP A 42 0.02 -8.15 16.78
CA ASP A 42 -0.81 -8.08 15.57
C ASP A 42 -0.95 -9.45 14.88
N ALA A 43 0.05 -10.34 14.99
CA ALA A 43 -0.05 -11.72 14.52
C ALA A 43 -1.11 -12.55 15.29
N LEU A 44 -1.24 -12.32 16.60
CA LEU A 44 -2.30 -12.95 17.41
C LEU A 44 -3.69 -12.44 17.02
N ARG A 45 -3.80 -11.14 16.73
CA ARG A 45 -5.04 -10.54 16.20
C ARG A 45 -5.43 -11.13 14.85
N LEU A 46 -4.44 -11.38 13.98
CA LEU A 46 -4.65 -12.01 12.68
C LEU A 46 -5.23 -13.42 12.83
N ALA A 47 -4.66 -14.25 13.70
CA ALA A 47 -5.15 -15.61 13.96
C ALA A 47 -6.62 -15.60 14.42
N GLY A 48 -6.97 -14.73 15.38
CA GLY A 48 -8.35 -14.57 15.85
C GLY A 48 -9.31 -13.99 14.80
N ALA A 49 -8.78 -13.37 13.75
CA ALA A 49 -9.56 -12.79 12.65
C ALA A 49 -9.72 -13.73 11.44
N LEU A 50 -9.12 -14.92 11.43
CA LEU A 50 -9.20 -15.84 10.29
C LEU A 50 -10.63 -16.16 9.84
N PRO A 51 -11.61 -16.44 10.73
CA PRO A 51 -12.97 -16.72 10.30
C PRO A 51 -13.63 -15.55 9.55
N ARG A 52 -13.39 -14.31 10.01
CA ARG A 52 -13.95 -13.12 9.34
C ARG A 52 -13.25 -12.80 8.02
N LEU A 53 -11.95 -13.06 7.93
CA LEU A 53 -11.18 -12.90 6.69
C LEU A 53 -11.60 -13.93 5.65
N ALA A 54 -11.90 -15.16 6.07
CA ALA A 54 -12.39 -16.20 5.18
C ALA A 54 -13.79 -15.90 4.59
N ALA A 55 -14.55 -14.99 5.21
CA ALA A 55 -15.84 -14.53 4.72
C ALA A 55 -15.74 -13.32 3.77
N ALA A 56 -14.53 -12.84 3.47
CA ALA A 56 -14.34 -11.75 2.51
C ALA A 56 -14.83 -12.16 1.10
N PRO A 57 -15.21 -11.18 0.26
CA PRO A 57 -15.64 -11.44 -1.11
C PRO A 57 -14.60 -12.26 -1.89
N ARG A 58 -15.08 -13.15 -2.77
CA ARG A 58 -14.20 -13.94 -3.64
C ARG A 58 -13.66 -13.10 -4.79
N GLY A 59 -12.43 -13.41 -5.18
CA GLY A 59 -11.79 -12.86 -6.37
C GLY A 59 -12.35 -13.45 -7.66
N ASP A 60 -12.17 -12.72 -8.75
CA ASP A 60 -12.54 -13.07 -10.12
C ASP A 60 -11.36 -13.71 -10.90
N GLY A 61 -10.31 -14.15 -10.20
CA GLY A 61 -9.13 -14.76 -10.83
C GLY A 61 -8.06 -13.76 -11.31
N HIS A 62 -8.31 -12.44 -11.25
CA HIS A 62 -7.34 -11.48 -11.80
C HIS A 62 -5.99 -11.46 -11.06
N LEU A 63 -4.97 -11.01 -11.79
CA LEU A 63 -3.60 -10.88 -11.31
C LEU A 63 -3.48 -9.77 -10.25
N VAL A 64 -2.84 -10.10 -9.13
CA VAL A 64 -2.49 -9.15 -8.06
C VAL A 64 -0.98 -9.20 -7.81
N VAL A 65 -0.28 -8.08 -7.93
CA VAL A 65 1.15 -7.99 -7.68
C VAL A 65 1.42 -7.30 -6.34
N ASP A 66 2.02 -8.04 -5.42
CA ASP A 66 2.41 -7.59 -4.08
C ASP A 66 3.88 -7.11 -4.07
N ILE A 67 4.08 -5.89 -3.55
CA ILE A 67 5.34 -5.13 -3.66
C ILE A 67 5.85 -4.75 -2.25
N PRO A 68 7.02 -5.25 -1.83
CA PRO A 68 7.52 -5.08 -0.48
C PRO A 68 8.11 -3.69 -0.20
N GLY A 69 8.15 -3.31 1.07
CA GLY A 69 8.82 -2.11 1.57
C GLY A 69 10.35 -2.22 1.58
N TRP A 70 11.04 -1.10 1.86
CA TRP A 70 12.50 -1.04 1.86
C TRP A 70 13.12 -2.09 2.79
N ARG A 71 14.13 -2.83 2.30
CA ARG A 71 14.82 -3.94 2.96
C ARG A 71 13.94 -5.13 3.35
N ALA A 72 12.65 -5.11 3.06
CA ALA A 72 11.79 -6.26 3.29
C ALA A 72 12.02 -7.30 2.18
N PRO A 73 12.23 -8.59 2.53
CA PRO A 73 12.25 -9.66 1.54
C PRO A 73 10.85 -9.84 0.95
N GLU A 74 10.74 -10.25 -0.31
CA GLU A 74 9.46 -10.59 -0.95
C GLU A 74 8.63 -11.61 -0.15
N LEU A 75 9.29 -12.49 0.61
CA LEU A 75 8.65 -13.46 1.48
C LEU A 75 7.82 -12.83 2.60
N SER A 76 8.08 -11.57 2.99
CA SER A 76 7.28 -10.86 4.00
C SER A 76 5.80 -10.71 3.59
N GLY A 77 5.51 -10.60 2.30
CA GLY A 77 4.15 -10.56 1.77
C GLY A 77 3.53 -11.94 1.49
N ALA A 78 4.26 -13.04 1.70
CA ALA A 78 3.75 -14.39 1.41
C ALA A 78 2.44 -14.73 2.15
N PRO A 79 2.24 -14.35 3.43
CA PRO A 79 0.97 -14.58 4.11
C PRO A 79 -0.21 -13.86 3.45
N LEU A 80 -0.05 -12.58 3.07
CA LEU A 80 -1.06 -11.82 2.35
C LEU A 80 -1.38 -12.47 1.00
N ARG A 81 -0.35 -12.86 0.24
CA ARG A 81 -0.54 -13.57 -1.05
C ARG A 81 -1.28 -14.90 -0.87
N ALA A 82 -0.96 -15.67 0.17
CA ALA A 82 -1.65 -16.93 0.47
C ALA A 82 -3.14 -16.69 0.80
N TYR A 83 -3.44 -15.65 1.56
CA TYR A 83 -4.81 -15.23 1.84
C TYR A 83 -5.57 -14.84 0.56
N LEU A 84 -4.97 -14.01 -0.30
CA LEU A 84 -5.60 -13.60 -1.56
C LEU A 84 -5.80 -14.77 -2.53
N ARG A 85 -4.86 -15.72 -2.61
CA ARG A 85 -5.06 -16.97 -3.39
C ARG A 85 -6.21 -17.79 -2.86
N ARG A 86 -6.38 -17.88 -1.54
CA ARG A 86 -7.53 -18.57 -0.94
C ARG A 86 -8.87 -17.90 -1.26
N LEU A 87 -8.87 -16.59 -1.52
CA LEU A 87 -10.04 -15.87 -2.01
C LEU A 87 -10.27 -16.03 -3.52
N GLY A 88 -9.32 -16.58 -4.28
CA GLY A 88 -9.45 -16.83 -5.71
C GLY A 88 -8.72 -15.85 -6.62
N TYR A 89 -7.76 -15.06 -6.11
CA TYR A 89 -6.90 -14.20 -6.94
C TYR A 89 -5.63 -14.92 -7.40
N ASP A 90 -5.08 -14.54 -8.56
CA ASP A 90 -3.71 -14.86 -8.95
C ASP A 90 -2.74 -13.87 -8.28
N ALA A 91 -2.50 -14.07 -6.98
CA ALA A 91 -1.58 -13.20 -6.23
C ALA A 91 -0.12 -13.64 -6.43
N ARG A 92 0.74 -12.72 -6.87
CA ARG A 92 2.17 -12.93 -7.12
C ARG A 92 3.01 -11.88 -6.40
N GLY A 93 4.25 -12.22 -6.07
CA GLY A 93 5.21 -11.21 -5.62
C GLY A 93 5.77 -10.42 -6.80
N TRP A 94 6.37 -9.27 -6.52
CA TRP A 94 7.01 -8.43 -7.52
C TRP A 94 8.14 -9.13 -8.32
N GLY A 95 8.76 -10.19 -7.80
CA GLY A 95 9.70 -11.04 -8.54
C GLY A 95 11.16 -10.58 -8.50
N PHE A 96 11.50 -9.60 -7.66
CA PHE A 96 12.87 -9.06 -7.57
C PHE A 96 13.55 -9.36 -6.22
N GLY A 97 12.95 -10.21 -5.38
CA GLY A 97 13.51 -10.56 -4.08
C GLY A 97 13.37 -9.42 -3.06
N THR A 98 14.47 -9.01 -2.44
CA THR A 98 14.45 -7.95 -1.42
C THR A 98 14.45 -6.56 -2.06
N ASN A 99 13.62 -5.64 -1.56
CA ASN A 99 13.62 -4.26 -2.04
C ASN A 99 14.86 -3.51 -1.53
N THR A 100 15.78 -3.16 -2.43
CA THR A 100 17.05 -2.53 -2.08
C THR A 100 16.97 -1.02 -1.93
N GLY A 101 15.82 -0.39 -2.21
CA GLY A 101 15.61 1.04 -2.01
C GLY A 101 15.96 1.92 -3.19
N ASP A 102 15.77 1.44 -4.42
CA ASP A 102 15.99 2.24 -5.64
C ASP A 102 14.68 2.32 -6.46
N PRO A 103 13.76 3.23 -6.08
CA PRO A 103 12.45 3.32 -6.73
C PRO A 103 12.53 3.64 -8.22
N ARG A 104 13.54 4.41 -8.67
CA ARG A 104 13.66 4.77 -10.09
C ARG A 104 13.90 3.52 -10.94
N ARG A 105 14.87 2.70 -10.53
CA ARG A 105 15.17 1.43 -11.18
C ARG A 105 14.03 0.44 -11.03
N ASP A 106 13.46 0.33 -9.84
CA ASP A 106 12.45 -0.69 -9.55
C ASP A 106 11.10 -0.37 -10.20
N VAL A 107 10.76 0.92 -10.44
CA VAL A 107 9.62 1.31 -11.29
C VAL A 107 9.84 0.83 -12.72
N GLU A 108 11.01 1.05 -13.31
CA GLU A 108 11.29 0.61 -14.68
C GLU A 108 11.20 -0.91 -14.83
N ARG A 109 11.83 -1.65 -13.91
CA ARG A 109 11.80 -3.11 -13.91
C ARG A 109 10.39 -3.65 -13.70
N LEU A 110 9.63 -3.06 -12.77
CA LEU A 110 8.27 -3.50 -12.49
C LEU A 110 7.32 -3.15 -13.63
N SER A 111 7.50 -2.00 -14.30
CA SER A 111 6.78 -1.65 -15.53
C SER A 111 6.92 -2.72 -16.60
N GLN A 112 8.16 -3.12 -16.93
CA GLN A 112 8.42 -4.15 -17.95
C GLN A 112 7.78 -5.48 -17.58
N ARG A 113 8.01 -5.95 -16.35
CA ARG A 113 7.43 -7.20 -15.85
C ARG A 113 5.91 -7.16 -15.80
N LEU A 114 5.31 -6.03 -15.43
CA LEU A 114 3.87 -5.88 -15.40
C LEU A 114 3.27 -6.05 -16.79
N LEU A 115 3.85 -5.42 -17.80
CA LEU A 115 3.39 -5.55 -19.18
C LEU A 115 3.47 -7.00 -19.66
N GLU A 116 4.57 -7.71 -19.38
CA GLU A 116 4.69 -9.14 -19.69
C GLU A 116 3.59 -9.99 -19.02
N LEU A 117 3.28 -9.71 -17.76
CA LEU A 117 2.26 -10.43 -17.01
C LEU A 117 0.84 -10.10 -17.48
N VAL A 118 0.58 -8.84 -17.85
CA VAL A 118 -0.70 -8.38 -18.38
C VAL A 118 -0.92 -8.96 -19.77
N ASP A 119 0.09 -9.00 -20.63
CA ASP A 119 0.02 -9.63 -21.95
C ASP A 119 -0.26 -11.14 -21.83
N ALA A 120 0.39 -11.81 -20.88
CA ALA A 120 0.17 -13.25 -20.65
C ALA A 120 -1.20 -13.57 -20.03
N SER A 121 -1.75 -12.68 -19.21
CA SER A 121 -3.05 -12.87 -18.57
C SER A 121 -4.24 -12.34 -19.38
N GLY A 122 -3.97 -11.46 -20.35
CA GLY A 122 -5.00 -10.79 -21.16
C GLY A 122 -5.83 -9.75 -20.40
N ALA A 123 -5.43 -9.37 -19.18
CA ALA A 123 -6.18 -8.45 -18.34
C ALA A 123 -5.27 -7.57 -17.46
N PRO A 124 -5.68 -6.33 -17.11
CA PRO A 124 -4.92 -5.47 -16.21
C PRO A 124 -4.75 -6.07 -14.82
N ALA A 125 -3.59 -5.81 -14.18
CA ALA A 125 -3.29 -6.30 -12.84
C ALA A 125 -3.68 -5.29 -11.75
N SER A 126 -3.99 -5.77 -10.55
CA SER A 126 -4.04 -4.91 -9.35
C SER A 126 -2.68 -4.87 -8.67
N LEU A 127 -2.27 -3.70 -8.18
CA LEU A 127 -1.01 -3.53 -7.45
C LEU A 127 -1.27 -3.30 -5.97
N VAL A 128 -0.56 -4.04 -5.10
CA VAL A 128 -0.63 -3.90 -3.64
C VAL A 128 0.76 -3.57 -3.12
N GLY A 129 0.94 -2.39 -2.55
CA GLY A 129 2.25 -1.89 -2.15
C GLY A 129 2.33 -1.47 -0.69
N TRP A 130 3.32 -1.99 0.03
CA TRP A 130 3.64 -1.59 1.39
C TRP A 130 4.76 -0.57 1.41
N SER A 131 4.62 0.53 2.16
CA SER A 131 5.71 1.46 2.40
C SER A 131 6.33 1.92 1.08
N LEU A 132 7.65 1.78 0.87
CA LEU A 132 8.33 2.08 -0.39
C LEU A 132 7.75 1.33 -1.61
N GLY A 133 7.27 0.10 -1.42
CA GLY A 133 6.61 -0.68 -2.47
C GLY A 133 5.35 0.00 -3.01
N GLY A 134 4.65 0.76 -2.16
CA GLY A 134 3.51 1.58 -2.61
C GLY A 134 3.93 2.80 -3.43
N VAL A 135 5.12 3.38 -3.20
CA VAL A 135 5.65 4.45 -4.08
C VAL A 135 5.90 3.88 -5.47
N ILE A 136 6.51 2.70 -5.55
CA ILE A 136 6.77 2.00 -6.82
C ILE A 136 5.44 1.67 -7.52
N ALA A 137 4.47 1.10 -6.80
CA ALA A 137 3.15 0.75 -7.34
C ALA A 137 2.43 1.96 -7.96
N ARG A 138 2.46 3.10 -7.25
CA ARG A 138 1.86 4.36 -7.67
C ARG A 138 2.47 4.87 -8.97
N GLU A 139 3.79 4.89 -9.07
CA GLU A 139 4.49 5.38 -10.26
C GLU A 139 4.34 4.43 -11.46
N VAL A 140 4.29 3.12 -11.24
CA VAL A 140 3.96 2.16 -12.31
C VAL A 140 2.54 2.41 -12.84
N ALA A 141 1.55 2.60 -11.95
CA ALA A 141 0.18 2.89 -12.35
C ALA A 141 0.03 4.25 -13.06
N ARG A 142 0.85 5.23 -12.70
CA ARG A 142 0.92 6.53 -13.39
C ARG A 142 1.41 6.37 -14.84
N ARG A 143 2.41 5.50 -15.06
CA ARG A 143 3.00 5.25 -16.39
C ARG A 143 2.15 4.31 -17.26
N HIS A 144 1.46 3.35 -16.65
CA HIS A 144 0.72 2.30 -17.37
C HIS A 144 -0.72 2.17 -16.85
N PRO A 145 -1.55 3.22 -16.96
CA PRO A 145 -2.92 3.19 -16.44
C PRO A 145 -3.78 2.08 -17.09
N ASP A 146 -3.51 1.72 -18.34
CA ASP A 146 -4.26 0.67 -19.06
C ASP A 146 -3.85 -0.75 -18.62
N ALA A 147 -2.65 -0.92 -18.07
CA ALA A 147 -2.16 -2.21 -17.55
C ALA A 147 -2.48 -2.42 -16.06
N VAL A 148 -2.98 -1.37 -15.37
CA VAL A 148 -3.28 -1.43 -13.94
C VAL A 148 -4.78 -1.27 -13.70
N ARG A 149 -5.40 -2.30 -13.12
CA ARG A 149 -6.81 -2.28 -12.70
C ARG A 149 -7.05 -1.30 -11.54
N ARG A 150 -6.16 -1.33 -10.55
CA ARG A 150 -6.17 -0.45 -9.37
C ARG A 150 -4.91 -0.57 -8.53
N VAL A 151 -4.75 0.37 -7.61
CA VAL A 151 -3.65 0.39 -6.64
C VAL A 151 -4.21 0.42 -5.22
N VAL A 152 -3.65 -0.42 -4.34
CA VAL A 152 -3.89 -0.39 -2.90
C VAL A 152 -2.55 -0.21 -2.19
N THR A 153 -2.41 0.86 -1.41
CA THR A 153 -1.19 1.14 -0.64
C THR A 153 -1.46 1.13 0.86
N TYR A 154 -0.44 0.79 1.65
CA TYR A 154 -0.49 0.93 3.11
C TYR A 154 0.84 1.42 3.67
N GLY A 155 0.79 2.43 4.54
CA GLY A 155 1.98 3.04 5.16
C GLY A 155 2.95 3.67 4.17
N THR A 156 2.48 4.08 2.99
CA THR A 156 3.33 4.55 1.89
C THR A 156 3.68 6.03 2.02
N PRO A 157 4.96 6.44 2.04
CA PRO A 157 5.36 7.84 2.12
C PRO A 157 5.21 8.53 0.76
N VAL A 158 3.99 8.94 0.40
CA VAL A 158 3.69 9.64 -0.87
C VAL A 158 4.46 10.95 -0.98
N ALA A 159 4.50 11.76 0.08
CA ALA A 159 5.26 13.01 0.09
C ALA A 159 6.80 12.82 0.15
N GLY A 160 7.30 11.59 0.05
CA GLY A 160 8.73 11.31 -0.07
C GLY A 160 9.42 10.95 1.25
N PRO A 161 10.73 10.62 1.18
CA PRO A 161 11.48 9.98 2.26
C PRO A 161 11.73 10.90 3.47
N ALA A 162 11.69 12.23 3.30
CA ALA A 162 11.93 13.21 4.36
C ALA A 162 10.94 13.09 5.53
N HIS A 163 9.76 12.52 5.29
CA HIS A 163 8.72 12.31 6.30
C HIS A 163 8.80 10.94 6.97
N THR A 164 9.96 10.28 6.88
CA THR A 164 10.19 8.95 7.47
C THR A 164 11.29 8.97 8.53
N THR A 165 11.18 8.15 9.57
CA THR A 165 12.25 8.01 10.58
C THR A 165 13.52 7.39 10.00
N VAL A 166 13.41 6.68 8.88
CA VAL A 166 14.53 6.09 8.15
C VAL A 166 15.20 7.06 7.17
N ALA A 167 14.72 8.30 7.03
CA ALA A 167 15.29 9.30 6.12
C ALA A 167 16.82 9.44 6.28
N ARG A 168 17.30 9.42 7.53
CA ARG A 168 18.74 9.55 7.85
C ARG A 168 19.58 8.34 7.42
N LEU A 169 18.95 7.17 7.22
CA LEU A 169 19.60 5.94 6.79
C LEU A 169 19.65 5.80 5.26
N VAL A 170 18.84 6.56 4.54
CA VAL A 170 18.75 6.55 3.08
C VAL A 170 19.78 7.51 2.44
N GLY A 171 20.43 8.37 3.25
CA GLY A 171 21.30 9.45 2.79
C GLY A 171 20.50 10.63 2.25
N PRO A 172 21.14 11.76 1.90
CA PRO A 172 20.46 12.81 1.17
C PRO A 172 19.98 12.22 -0.16
N GLY A 173 18.67 12.04 -0.29
CA GLY A 173 18.06 11.84 -1.60
C GLY A 173 18.33 13.06 -2.48
N PRO A 174 17.99 13.02 -3.78
CA PRO A 174 18.01 14.22 -4.60
C PRO A 174 17.30 15.34 -3.84
N ASP A 175 17.86 16.55 -3.82
CA ASP A 175 17.42 17.69 -2.99
C ASP A 175 15.94 18.09 -3.20
N ASP A 176 15.21 17.43 -4.10
CA ASP A 176 13.90 17.81 -4.56
C ASP A 176 12.91 16.64 -4.78
N VAL A 177 13.09 15.46 -4.15
CA VAL A 177 12.13 14.33 -4.30
C VAL A 177 10.69 14.74 -4.00
N GLU A 178 10.48 15.53 -2.95
CA GLU A 178 9.16 16.02 -2.60
C GLU A 178 8.58 16.95 -3.69
N ALA A 179 9.38 17.88 -4.23
CA ALA A 179 8.89 18.76 -5.29
C ALA A 179 8.66 18.00 -6.59
N ILE A 180 9.49 17.01 -6.93
CA ILE A 180 9.28 16.10 -8.05
C ILE A 180 7.95 15.37 -7.88
N THR A 181 7.68 14.79 -6.71
CA THR A 181 6.39 14.13 -6.46
C THR A 181 5.23 15.11 -6.56
N ARG A 182 5.33 16.29 -5.93
CA ARG A 182 4.29 17.33 -6.00
C ARG A 182 4.01 17.74 -7.45
N ARG A 183 5.05 17.90 -8.26
CA ARG A 183 4.93 18.24 -9.68
C ARG A 183 4.26 17.10 -10.46
N LEU A 184 4.70 15.86 -10.28
CA LEU A 184 4.09 14.70 -10.94
C LEU A 184 2.62 14.51 -10.55
N ASP A 185 2.29 14.71 -9.29
CA ASP A 185 0.93 14.67 -8.78
C ASP A 185 0.04 15.76 -9.42
N ALA A 186 0.59 16.96 -9.63
CA ALA A 186 -0.13 18.05 -10.31
C ALA A 186 -0.26 17.85 -11.83
N GLU A 187 0.81 17.40 -12.51
CA GLU A 187 0.86 17.29 -13.97
C GLU A 187 0.25 15.99 -14.50
N SER A 188 0.35 14.90 -13.74
CA SER A 188 -0.03 13.55 -14.19
C SER A 188 -0.56 12.71 -13.04
N PRO A 189 -1.72 13.03 -12.44
CA PRO A 189 -2.28 12.29 -11.31
C PRO A 189 -2.59 10.83 -11.68
N ILE A 190 -2.64 9.95 -10.68
CA ILE A 190 -2.99 8.53 -10.87
C ILE A 190 -4.47 8.44 -11.23
N ARG A 191 -4.78 7.86 -12.40
CA ARG A 191 -6.14 7.85 -12.97
C ARG A 191 -6.95 6.59 -12.64
N VAL A 192 -6.28 5.54 -12.20
CA VAL A 192 -6.91 4.28 -11.79
C VAL A 192 -7.42 4.40 -10.34
N PRO A 193 -8.40 3.58 -9.91
CA PRO A 193 -8.84 3.55 -8.52
C PRO A 193 -7.66 3.35 -7.57
N LEU A 194 -7.57 4.20 -6.56
CA LEU A 194 -6.48 4.20 -5.60
C LEU A 194 -7.04 4.15 -4.18
N THR A 195 -6.64 3.14 -3.41
CA THR A 195 -6.91 3.09 -1.97
C THR A 195 -5.61 3.36 -1.21
N VAL A 196 -5.63 4.36 -0.33
CA VAL A 196 -4.51 4.73 0.54
C VAL A 196 -4.86 4.37 1.98
N MET A 197 -4.19 3.37 2.53
CA MET A 197 -4.28 3.05 3.96
C MET A 197 -3.16 3.74 4.74
N TYR A 198 -3.53 4.40 5.84
CA TYR A 198 -2.60 5.07 6.73
C TYR A 198 -2.97 4.81 8.20
N SER A 199 -2.04 5.04 9.11
CA SER A 199 -2.29 4.94 10.55
C SER A 199 -1.67 6.10 11.29
N ARG A 200 -2.44 6.76 12.16
CA ARG A 200 -1.89 7.77 13.08
C ARG A 200 -0.90 7.19 14.10
N ARG A 201 -0.82 5.86 14.19
CA ARG A 201 0.12 5.11 15.04
C ARG A 201 1.37 4.64 14.29
N ASP A 202 1.50 4.99 13.01
CA ASP A 202 2.68 4.70 12.22
C ASP A 202 3.90 5.45 12.81
N GLY A 203 4.89 4.67 13.28
CA GLY A 203 6.11 5.18 13.87
C GLY A 203 7.25 5.36 12.87
N ILE A 204 7.06 4.96 11.61
CA ILE A 204 8.07 5.04 10.56
C ILE A 204 7.77 6.14 9.57
N VAL A 205 6.52 6.28 9.13
CA VAL A 205 6.06 7.26 8.16
C VAL A 205 5.05 8.19 8.82
N SER A 206 5.25 9.50 8.65
CA SER A 206 4.29 10.50 9.11
C SER A 206 2.98 10.28 8.36
N TRP A 207 1.88 10.03 9.08
CA TRP A 207 0.64 9.57 8.45
C TRP A 207 0.07 10.57 7.43
N GLN A 208 0.31 11.87 7.64
CA GLN A 208 -0.06 12.92 6.70
C GLN A 208 0.71 12.80 5.37
N ALA A 209 1.95 12.31 5.40
CA ALA A 209 2.75 12.07 4.21
C ALA A 209 2.25 10.87 3.39
N CYS A 210 1.36 10.06 3.94
CA CYS A 210 0.68 9.00 3.19
C CYS A 210 -0.45 9.52 2.32
N LEU A 211 -1.00 10.70 2.63
CA LEU A 211 -2.21 11.20 1.98
C LEU A 211 -1.92 11.68 0.55
N ASP A 212 -2.69 11.15 -0.38
CA ASP A 212 -2.74 11.65 -1.76
C ASP A 212 -3.87 12.68 -1.90
N HIS A 213 -3.52 13.89 -2.33
CA HIS A 213 -4.48 14.99 -2.53
C HIS A 213 -4.71 15.34 -4.01
N ALA A 214 -4.11 14.61 -4.93
CA ALA A 214 -4.05 14.96 -6.34
C ALA A 214 -4.82 13.98 -7.23
N SER A 215 -4.85 12.70 -6.86
CA SER A 215 -5.49 11.65 -7.65
C SER A 215 -7.01 11.72 -7.50
N PRO A 216 -7.79 11.81 -8.61
CA PRO A 216 -9.23 12.05 -8.56
C PRO A 216 -10.06 10.87 -8.03
N ARG A 217 -9.52 9.65 -8.10
CA ARG A 217 -10.20 8.41 -7.69
C ARG A 217 -9.54 7.79 -6.44
N VAL A 218 -9.03 8.64 -5.57
CA VAL A 218 -8.42 8.23 -4.30
C VAL A 218 -9.47 8.05 -3.21
N GLU A 219 -9.26 7.03 -2.38
CA GLU A 219 -9.96 6.86 -1.12
C GLU A 219 -8.97 6.62 0.01
N HIS A 220 -9.11 7.36 1.10
CA HIS A 220 -8.24 7.24 2.27
C HIS A 220 -8.90 6.43 3.38
N VAL A 221 -8.13 5.50 3.92
CA VAL A 221 -8.58 4.53 4.91
C VAL A 221 -7.65 4.55 6.11
N GLU A 222 -8.18 4.97 7.26
CA GLU A 222 -7.46 4.93 8.52
C GLU A 222 -7.51 3.51 9.11
N VAL A 223 -6.35 2.92 9.39
CA VAL A 223 -6.18 1.66 10.13
C VAL A 223 -5.52 1.94 11.49
N SER A 224 -5.44 0.90 12.35
CA SER A 224 -5.05 1.07 13.77
C SER A 224 -3.75 0.37 14.16
N SER A 225 -3.09 -0.29 13.21
CA SER A 225 -1.79 -0.94 13.35
C SER A 225 -0.64 0.05 13.25
N ARG A 226 0.54 -0.40 13.66
CA ARG A 226 1.82 0.28 13.47
C ARG A 226 2.43 -0.10 12.13
N HIS A 227 3.46 0.60 11.68
CA HIS A 227 4.02 0.47 10.33
C HIS A 227 4.38 -0.98 9.97
N ILE A 228 5.11 -1.66 10.87
CA ILE A 228 5.53 -3.05 10.66
C ILE A 228 4.33 -4.00 10.83
N GLY A 229 3.47 -3.71 11.81
CA GLY A 229 2.26 -4.50 12.08
C GLY A 229 1.24 -4.50 10.93
N MET A 230 1.23 -3.48 10.05
CA MET A 230 0.29 -3.39 8.92
C MET A 230 0.35 -4.61 8.00
N GLY A 231 1.53 -5.20 7.80
CA GLY A 231 1.69 -6.38 6.93
C GLY A 231 0.92 -7.61 7.42
N VAL A 232 0.59 -7.67 8.71
CA VAL A 232 -0.19 -8.74 9.34
C VAL A 232 -1.47 -8.23 10.01
N ASP A 233 -1.88 -6.99 9.74
CA ASP A 233 -3.10 -6.43 10.32
C ASP A 233 -4.32 -7.01 9.57
N PRO A 234 -5.23 -7.75 10.25
CA PRO A 234 -6.40 -8.29 9.60
C PRO A 234 -7.38 -7.20 9.11
N ASP A 235 -7.31 -5.97 9.62
CA ASP A 235 -8.10 -4.86 9.08
C ASP A 235 -7.52 -4.36 7.74
N VAL A 236 -6.20 -4.36 7.58
CA VAL A 236 -5.52 -4.08 6.29
C VAL A 236 -5.90 -5.17 5.28
N TRP A 237 -5.80 -6.44 5.64
CA TRP A 237 -6.12 -7.56 4.74
C TRP A 237 -7.59 -7.55 4.30
N ALA A 238 -8.50 -7.21 5.21
CA ALA A 238 -9.92 -7.09 4.90
C ALA A 238 -10.19 -5.95 3.90
N VAL A 239 -9.55 -4.79 4.07
CA VAL A 239 -9.63 -3.67 3.11
C VAL A 239 -9.05 -4.09 1.76
N VAL A 240 -7.87 -4.72 1.73
CA VAL A 240 -7.27 -5.20 0.47
C VAL A 240 -8.25 -6.13 -0.27
N ALA A 241 -8.82 -7.13 0.40
CA ALA A 241 -9.76 -8.05 -0.25
C ALA A 241 -11.04 -7.34 -0.76
N ASP A 242 -11.64 -6.48 0.05
CA ASP A 242 -12.83 -5.71 -0.30
C ASP A 242 -12.58 -4.83 -1.55
N ARG A 243 -11.44 -4.13 -1.57
CA ARG A 243 -11.06 -3.28 -2.70
C ARG A 243 -10.64 -4.07 -3.91
N LEU A 244 -10.11 -5.27 -3.79
CA LEU A 244 -9.84 -6.10 -4.96
C LEU A 244 -11.13 -6.68 -5.57
N ALA A 245 -12.18 -6.85 -4.77
CA ALA A 245 -13.46 -7.39 -5.21
C ALA A 245 -14.39 -6.36 -5.88
N GLY A 246 -14.30 -5.08 -5.51
CA GLY A 246 -15.07 -4.03 -6.18
C GLY A 246 -14.78 -3.98 -7.69
N GLY A 247 -15.77 -3.72 -8.55
CA GLY A 247 -15.52 -3.49 -9.98
C GLY A 247 -14.60 -2.28 -10.24
N ALA A 248 -14.04 -2.20 -11.45
CA ALA A 248 -13.30 -1.03 -11.94
C ALA A 248 -14.23 0.17 -12.19
#